data_AF-A0A565CVB9-F1
#
_entry.id   AF-A0A565CVB9-F1
#
_cell.length_a   1.000
_cell.length_b   1.000
_cell.length_c   1.000
_cell.angle_alpha   90.00
_cell.angle_beta   90.00
_cell.angle_gamma   90.00
#
_symmetry.space_group_name_H-M   'P 1'
#
loop_
_entity.id
_entity.type
_entity.pdbx_description
1 polymer ?
#
loop_
_entity_poly.entity_id
_entity_poly.type
_entity_poly.pdbx_seq_one_letter_code
_entity_poly.pdbx_strand_id
1 'polypeptide(L)'
;MKRLLFSPVFWSPFLLLLSSAICSATVKIAAECAAVGTLISSCTEFVNYGYPDPIPGSSCCDSMTLLGTYSDSSEKRRWLCDCFMDLINIYNSNATAISTLSGFCGVVLGFTIDPNTDCNL
;
A
#
# COMPACT_ATOMS: atom_id res chain seq x y z
N MET A 1 26.37 -18.75 -3.72
CA MET A 1 26.81 -20.14 -3.90
C MET A 1 26.68 -20.88 -2.59
N LYS A 2 26.05 -22.06 -2.64
CA LYS A 2 26.23 -23.22 -1.75
C LYS A 2 25.80 -23.09 -0.29
N ARG A 3 24.70 -23.82 -0.03
CA ARG A 3 24.33 -24.47 1.23
C ARG A 3 25.57 -25.02 1.95
N LEU A 4 25.75 -24.58 3.19
CA LEU A 4 26.58 -25.16 4.23
C LEU A 4 25.71 -25.07 5.50
N LEU A 5 25.52 -26.04 6.37
CA LEU A 5 25.89 -27.44 6.50
C LEU A 5 24.78 -28.02 7.39
N PHE A 6 24.17 -29.13 7.02
CA PHE A 6 23.37 -29.91 7.96
C PHE A 6 24.29 -30.36 9.10
N SER A 7 24.02 -29.92 10.32
CA SER A 7 24.68 -30.41 11.52
C SER A 7 23.65 -30.97 12.51
N PRO A 8 24.01 -32.04 13.24
CA PRO A 8 23.07 -32.96 13.84
C PRO A 8 22.65 -32.46 15.22
N VAL A 9 21.46 -31.87 15.31
CA VAL A 9 20.81 -31.62 16.61
C VAL A 9 19.81 -32.77 16.85
N PHE A 10 20.35 -33.98 16.85
CA PHE A 10 19.72 -35.14 17.49
C PHE A 10 20.02 -35.02 18.99
N TRP A 11 18.97 -35.14 19.81
CA TRP A 11 19.00 -35.35 21.26
C TRP A 11 19.45 -34.18 22.15
N SER A 12 18.51 -33.29 22.48
CA SER A 12 18.33 -32.87 23.89
C SER A 12 16.98 -32.15 24.05
N PRO A 13 16.01 -32.68 24.82
CA PRO A 13 14.71 -32.02 25.05
C PRO A 13 14.70 -31.18 26.35
N PHE A 14 15.85 -30.72 26.83
CA PHE A 14 15.95 -29.99 28.09
C PHE A 14 16.81 -28.73 27.91
N LEU A 15 16.22 -27.58 28.25
CA LEU A 15 16.75 -26.20 28.18
C LEU A 15 16.98 -25.61 26.78
N LEU A 16 16.04 -24.76 26.36
CA LEU A 16 16.29 -23.53 25.57
C LEU A 16 15.07 -22.59 25.68
N LEU A 17 14.74 -22.22 26.92
CA LEU A 17 13.97 -21.03 27.26
C LEU A 17 14.95 -19.85 27.34
N LEU A 18 15.26 -19.19 26.21
CA LEU A 18 15.55 -17.75 26.12
C LEU A 18 15.99 -17.36 24.70
N SER A 19 15.40 -16.28 24.20
CA SER A 19 15.90 -15.42 23.12
C SER A 19 15.70 -15.90 21.68
N SER A 20 14.45 -15.91 21.22
CA SER A 20 14.16 -15.52 19.83
C SER A 20 13.82 -14.02 19.81
N ALA A 21 14.85 -13.18 19.65
CA ALA A 21 14.64 -11.86 19.07
C ALA A 21 14.16 -12.10 17.64
N ILE A 22 12.86 -11.97 17.41
CA ILE A 22 12.28 -12.04 16.08
C ILE A 22 12.71 -10.75 15.37
N CYS A 23 13.79 -10.83 14.61
CA CYS A 23 14.10 -9.83 13.61
C CYS A 23 13.02 -9.94 12.51
N SER A 24 11.93 -9.19 12.63
CA SER A 24 10.96 -9.00 11.55
C SER A 24 11.60 -8.18 10.43
N ALA A 25 12.36 -8.86 9.57
CA ALA A 25 12.80 -8.29 8.31
C ALA A 25 11.63 -8.29 7.32
N THR A 26 11.10 -7.09 7.06
CA THR A 26 10.52 -6.65 5.77
C THR A 26 9.47 -7.55 5.10
N VAL A 27 8.36 -7.83 5.79
CA VAL A 27 7.07 -8.13 5.15
C VAL A 27 6.03 -7.20 5.75
N LYS A 28 6.19 -5.89 5.53
CA LYS A 28 5.19 -4.88 5.94
C LYS A 28 4.50 -4.21 4.76
N ILE A 29 5.18 -4.07 3.62
CA ILE A 29 4.71 -3.21 2.52
C ILE A 29 3.49 -3.79 1.80
N ALA A 30 3.52 -5.06 1.39
CA ALA A 30 2.42 -5.65 0.62
C ALA A 30 1.15 -5.97 1.44
N ALA A 31 1.30 -6.30 2.73
CA ALA A 31 0.17 -6.62 3.60
C ALA A 31 -0.54 -5.36 4.12
N GLU A 32 0.17 -4.23 4.26
CA GLU A 32 -0.43 -2.99 4.76
C GLU A 32 -1.24 -2.27 3.66
N CYS A 33 -0.74 -2.20 2.42
CA CYS A 33 -1.50 -1.56 1.32
C CYS A 33 -2.78 -2.32 0.91
N ALA A 34 -3.02 -3.52 1.44
CA ALA A 34 -4.26 -4.27 1.19
C ALA A 34 -5.52 -3.50 1.61
N ALA A 35 -5.43 -2.65 2.65
CA ALA A 35 -6.53 -1.77 3.05
C ALA A 35 -6.83 -0.71 1.98
N VAL A 36 -5.79 -0.12 1.39
CA VAL A 36 -5.90 0.82 0.28
C VAL A 36 -6.47 0.12 -0.95
N GLY A 37 -5.98 -1.08 -1.27
CA GLY A 37 -6.53 -1.89 -2.36
C GLY A 37 -8.01 -2.25 -2.18
N THR A 38 -8.44 -2.54 -0.95
CA THR A 38 -9.85 -2.80 -0.63
C THR A 38 -10.70 -1.55 -0.87
N LEU A 39 -10.21 -0.37 -0.50
CA LEU A 39 -10.92 0.90 -0.72
C LEU A 39 -10.96 1.27 -2.21
N ILE A 40 -9.88 0.99 -2.95
CA ILE A 40 -9.80 1.17 -4.40
C ILE A 40 -10.74 0.20 -5.14
N SER A 41 -11.15 -0.91 -4.55
CA SER A 41 -12.10 -1.84 -5.19
C SER A 41 -13.43 -1.16 -5.53
N SER A 42 -13.84 -0.13 -4.77
CA SER A 42 -14.98 0.73 -5.08
C SER A 42 -14.77 1.59 -6.33
N CYS A 43 -13.53 1.77 -6.77
CA CYS A 43 -13.11 2.56 -7.93
C CYS A 43 -12.68 1.68 -9.12
N THR A 44 -12.94 0.37 -9.08
CA THR A 44 -12.37 -0.62 -10.02
C THR A 44 -12.60 -0.25 -11.49
N GLU A 45 -13.80 0.17 -11.89
CA GLU A 45 -14.05 0.49 -13.31
C GLU A 45 -13.16 1.64 -13.78
N PHE A 46 -13.12 2.74 -13.03
CA PHE A 46 -12.28 3.89 -13.36
C PHE A 46 -10.79 3.54 -13.34
N VAL A 47 -10.33 2.75 -12.36
CA VAL A 47 -8.93 2.33 -12.30
C VAL A 47 -8.53 1.39 -13.44
N ASN A 48 -9.44 0.52 -13.91
CA ASN A 48 -9.14 -0.44 -14.98
C ASN A 48 -9.35 0.13 -16.38
N TYR A 49 -10.23 1.11 -16.55
CA TYR A 49 -10.66 1.58 -17.87
C TYR A 49 -10.51 3.09 -18.07
N GLY A 50 -10.28 3.86 -17.00
CA GLY A 50 -10.27 5.32 -17.03
C GLY A 50 -11.64 5.97 -17.16
N TYR A 51 -12.73 5.20 -17.08
CA TYR A 51 -14.11 5.68 -17.14
C TYR A 51 -15.08 4.71 -16.44
N PRO A 52 -16.28 5.15 -16.03
CA PRO A 52 -16.71 6.55 -15.95
C PRO A 52 -15.97 7.34 -14.87
N ASP A 53 -15.92 8.66 -15.01
CA ASP A 53 -15.30 9.54 -14.00
C ASP A 53 -16.01 9.40 -12.65
N PRO A 54 -15.25 9.26 -11.53
CA PRO A 54 -15.83 9.21 -10.20
C PRO A 54 -16.52 10.54 -9.86
N ILE A 55 -17.73 10.45 -9.31
CA ILE A 55 -18.48 11.62 -8.85
C ILE A 55 -18.48 11.71 -7.32
N PRO A 56 -18.42 12.90 -6.72
CA PRO A 56 -18.58 13.08 -5.28
C PRO A 56 -19.87 12.45 -4.76
N GLY A 57 -19.78 11.74 -3.62
CA GLY A 57 -20.89 10.96 -3.04
C GLY A 57 -21.09 9.56 -3.62
N SER A 58 -20.26 9.14 -4.58
CA SER A 58 -20.15 7.72 -4.98
C SER A 58 -19.36 6.92 -3.95
N SER A 59 -19.56 5.59 -3.93
CA SER A 59 -18.79 4.68 -3.06
C SER A 59 -17.28 4.79 -3.28
N CYS A 60 -16.83 5.06 -4.51
CA CYS A 60 -15.43 5.33 -4.82
C CYS A 60 -14.93 6.59 -4.10
N CYS A 61 -15.65 7.70 -4.21
CA CYS A 61 -15.24 8.95 -3.57
C CYS A 61 -15.40 8.95 -2.05
N ASP A 62 -16.35 8.19 -1.50
CA ASP A 62 -16.45 7.96 -0.06
C ASP A 62 -15.23 7.19 0.46
N SER A 63 -14.76 6.19 -0.31
CA SER A 63 -13.55 5.43 -0.01
C SER A 63 -12.30 6.33 -0.07
N MET A 64 -12.21 7.21 -1.07
CA MET A 64 -11.14 8.21 -1.16
C MET A 64 -11.17 9.21 -0.01
N THR A 65 -12.36 9.64 0.41
CA THR A 65 -12.54 10.55 1.55
C THR A 65 -11.99 9.92 2.82
N LEU A 66 -12.27 8.63 3.06
CA LEU A 66 -11.70 7.89 4.18
C LEU A 66 -10.17 7.87 4.14
N LEU A 67 -9.55 7.61 2.98
CA LEU A 67 -8.10 7.68 2.81
C LEU A 67 -7.55 9.08 3.12
N GLY A 68 -8.27 10.13 2.71
CA GLY A 68 -7.95 11.52 3.06
C GLY A 68 -7.91 11.74 4.58
N THR A 69 -8.90 11.23 5.32
CA THR A 69 -8.89 11.33 6.80
C THR A 69 -7.76 10.54 7.46
N TYR A 70 -7.27 9.48 6.80
CA TYR A 70 -6.14 8.70 7.29
C TYR A 70 -4.79 9.41 7.08
N SER A 71 -4.72 10.39 6.18
CA SER A 71 -3.49 11.12 5.85
C SER A 71 -3.07 12.21 6.87
N ASP A 72 -3.47 12.07 8.14
CA ASP A 72 -3.34 13.10 9.19
C ASP A 72 -1.91 13.33 9.72
N SER A 73 -0.95 12.47 9.40
CA SER A 73 0.45 12.55 9.82
C SER A 73 1.41 12.37 8.65
N SER A 74 2.68 12.79 8.81
CA SER A 74 3.71 12.55 7.77
C SER A 74 3.97 11.06 7.55
N GLU A 75 4.02 10.26 8.61
CA GLU A 75 4.21 8.81 8.52
C GLU A 75 3.09 8.13 7.70
N LYS A 76 1.83 8.49 7.97
CA LYS A 76 0.69 7.92 7.24
C LYS A 76 0.61 8.42 5.80
N ARG A 77 0.99 9.68 5.54
CA ARG A 77 1.08 10.21 4.17
C ARG A 77 2.12 9.51 3.33
N ARG A 78 3.32 9.31 3.88
CA ARG A 78 4.38 8.55 3.23
C ARG A 78 3.96 7.11 2.94
N TRP A 79 3.37 6.45 3.93
CA TRP A 79 2.82 5.10 3.75
C TRP A 79 1.73 5.04 2.67
N LEU A 80 0.77 5.98 2.68
CA LEU A 80 -0.27 6.07 1.64
C LEU A 80 0.36 6.32 0.27
N CYS A 81 1.33 7.23 0.19
CA CYS A 81 2.06 7.54 -1.03
C CYS A 81 2.69 6.28 -1.62
N ASP A 82 3.45 5.51 -0.82
CA ASP A 82 4.05 4.25 -1.25
C ASP A 82 2.97 3.29 -1.80
N CYS A 83 1.82 3.18 -1.14
CA CYS A 83 0.71 2.34 -1.61
C CYS A 83 0.12 2.81 -2.95
N PHE A 84 -0.01 4.12 -3.17
CA PHE A 84 -0.49 4.65 -4.46
C PHE A 84 0.52 4.45 -5.57
N MET A 85 1.83 4.49 -5.28
CA MET A 85 2.88 4.19 -6.25
C MET A 85 2.86 2.72 -6.67
N ASP A 86 2.68 1.81 -5.71
CA ASP A 86 2.48 0.38 -5.98
C ASP A 86 1.24 0.14 -6.86
N LEU A 87 0.14 0.85 -6.59
CA LEU A 87 -1.06 0.78 -7.42
C LEU A 87 -0.82 1.28 -8.85
N ILE A 88 -0.10 2.40 -9.04
CA ILE A 88 0.28 2.88 -10.37
C ILE A 88 1.09 1.81 -11.12
N ASN A 89 2.03 1.15 -10.43
CA ASN A 89 2.83 0.09 -11.04
C ASN A 89 1.97 -1.12 -11.48
N ILE A 90 0.95 -1.48 -10.69
CA ILE A 90 0.01 -2.57 -11.02
C ILE A 90 -0.87 -2.19 -12.23
N TYR A 91 -1.38 -0.97 -12.25
CA TYR A 91 -2.30 -0.47 -13.28
C TYR A 91 -1.62 0.50 -14.25
N ASN A 92 -0.39 0.18 -14.68
CA ASN A 92 0.46 1.07 -15.46
C ASN A 92 -0.24 1.68 -16.70
N SER A 93 -1.03 0.87 -17.42
CA SER A 93 -1.80 1.33 -18.60
C SER A 93 -2.82 2.44 -18.29
N ASN A 94 -3.25 2.56 -17.03
CA ASN A 94 -4.21 3.55 -16.56
C ASN A 94 -3.66 4.36 -15.38
N ALA A 95 -2.35 4.54 -15.30
CA ALA A 95 -1.71 5.35 -14.26
C ALA A 95 -2.33 6.75 -14.13
N THR A 96 -2.73 7.35 -15.26
CA THR A 96 -3.41 8.66 -15.31
C THR A 96 -4.78 8.64 -14.63
N ALA A 97 -5.52 7.52 -14.68
CA ALA A 97 -6.77 7.41 -13.95
C ALA A 97 -6.51 7.43 -12.44
N ILE A 98 -5.52 6.68 -11.97
CA ILE A 98 -5.13 6.69 -10.55
C ILE A 98 -4.64 8.08 -10.11
N SER A 99 -3.85 8.77 -10.93
CA SER A 99 -3.33 10.11 -10.59
C SER A 99 -4.41 11.18 -10.48
N THR A 100 -5.49 11.05 -11.25
CA THR A 100 -6.61 12.02 -11.26
C THR A 100 -7.71 11.69 -10.26
N LEU A 101 -7.69 10.49 -9.66
CA LEU A 101 -8.73 9.98 -8.77
C LEU A 101 -9.01 10.91 -7.58
N SER A 102 -7.96 11.41 -6.92
CA SER A 102 -8.11 12.34 -5.79
C SER A 102 -8.76 13.66 -6.21
N GLY A 103 -8.41 14.15 -7.41
CA GLY A 103 -8.97 15.37 -8.00
C GLY A 103 -10.46 15.25 -8.29
N PHE A 104 -10.89 14.16 -8.93
CA PHE A 104 -12.31 13.89 -9.20
C PHE A 104 -13.16 13.83 -7.93
N CYS A 105 -12.60 13.26 -6.86
CA CYS A 105 -13.29 13.15 -5.58
C CYS A 105 -13.11 14.39 -4.68
N GLY A 106 -12.35 15.40 -5.09
CA GLY A 106 -12.08 16.60 -4.28
C GLY A 106 -11.31 16.32 -2.99
N VAL A 107 -10.52 15.25 -2.94
CA VAL A 107 -9.79 14.80 -1.74
C VAL A 107 -8.34 15.26 -1.80
N VAL A 108 -7.84 15.82 -0.69
CA VAL A 108 -6.43 16.18 -0.52
C VAL A 108 -5.74 15.16 0.37
N LEU A 109 -4.77 14.42 -0.17
CA LEU A 109 -3.99 13.41 0.56
C LEU A 109 -2.70 13.96 1.16
N GLY A 110 -2.35 15.22 0.87
CA GLY A 110 -1.11 15.84 1.34
C GLY A 110 0.16 15.40 0.58
N PHE A 111 -0.01 14.72 -0.55
CA PHE A 111 1.01 14.42 -1.56
C PHE A 111 0.34 14.34 -2.95
N THR A 112 1.14 14.36 -4.01
CA THR A 112 0.66 14.22 -5.39
C THR A 112 0.74 12.75 -5.80
N ILE A 113 -0.31 12.22 -6.41
CA ILE A 113 -0.30 10.87 -6.98
C ILE A 113 0.31 10.97 -8.39
N ASP A 114 1.61 10.68 -8.54
CA ASP A 114 2.32 10.65 -9.81
C ASP A 114 3.41 9.55 -9.76
N PRO A 115 3.67 8.80 -10.85
CA PRO A 115 4.70 7.75 -10.88
C PRO A 115 6.11 8.19 -10.44
N ASN A 116 6.40 9.49 -10.41
CA ASN A 116 7.70 10.04 -10.02
C ASN A 116 7.65 10.77 -8.66
N THR A 117 6.55 10.68 -7.93
CA THR A 117 6.45 11.29 -6.59
C THR A 117 7.46 10.63 -5.65
N ASP A 118 8.27 11.45 -4.98
CA ASP A 118 9.10 11.00 -3.86
C ASP A 118 8.27 10.97 -2.57
N CYS A 119 8.05 9.78 -2.02
CA CYS A 119 7.27 9.56 -0.80
C CYS A 119 8.06 9.84 0.49
N ASN A 120 9.34 10.21 0.43
CA ASN A 120 10.19 10.44 1.61
C ASN A 120 10.17 11.87 2.18
N LEU A 121 9.27 12.71 1.67
CA LEU A 121 9.15 14.14 2.01
C LEU A 121 8.51 14.40 3.38
#